data_AF-A0A2W4QEW5-F1
#
_entry.id   AF-A0A2W4QEW5-F1
#
_cell.length_a   1.000
_cell.length_b   1.000
_cell.length_c   1.000
_cell.angle_alpha   90.00
_cell.angle_beta   90.00
_cell.angle_gamma   90.00
#
_symmetry.space_group_name_H-M   'P 1'
#
loop_
_entity.id
_entity.type
_entity.pdbx_description
1 polymer ?
#
loop_
_entity_poly.entity_id
_entity_poly.type
_entity_poly.pdbx_seq_one_letter_code
_entity_poly.pdbx_strand_id
1 'polypeptide(L)' 'GQHLTRLIQRARARHILLSYNNEGIIPDEVIRSALEQRGPVEVFEQRYAIFGNGAGRSGRRPIIERLFYCRVVR' A
#
# COMPACT_ATOMS: atom_id res chain seq x y z
N GLY A 1 1.66 0.12 -11.82
CA GLY A 1 2.99 -0.40 -11.43
C GLY A 1 4.11 0.56 -11.80
N GLN A 2 4.50 0.61 -13.08
CA GLN A 2 5.73 1.28 -13.55
C GLN A 2 5.90 2.75 -13.09
N HIS A 3 4.85 3.57 -13.15
CA HIS A 3 4.93 4.97 -12.70
C HIS A 3 5.21 5.10 -11.20
N LEU A 4 4.60 4.25 -10.36
CA LEU A 4 4.84 4.22 -8.92
C LEU A 4 6.28 3.81 -8.61
N THR A 5 6.78 2.77 -9.28
CA THR A 5 8.18 2.33 -9.13
C THR A 5 9.14 3.46 -9.47
N ARG A 6 8.91 4.19 -10.56
CA ARG A 6 9.73 5.34 -10.95
C ARG A 6 9.70 6.47 -9.90
N LEU A 7 8.54 6.72 -9.29
CA LEU A 7 8.39 7.70 -8.21
C LEU A 7 9.22 7.29 -6.98
N ILE A 8 9.07 6.04 -6.52
CA ILE A 8 9.79 5.48 -5.37
C ILE A 8 11.31 5.55 -5.58
N GLN A 9 11.78 5.18 -6.78
CA GLN A 9 13.21 5.19 -7.13
C GLN A 9 13.81 6.60 -7.09
N ARG A 10 13.04 7.63 -7.44
CA ARG A 10 13.51 9.02 -7.52
C ARG A 10 13.27 9.81 -6.22
N ALA A 11 12.52 9.25 -5.28
CA ALA A 11 12.20 9.90 -4.01
C ALA A 11 13.47 10.11 -3.17
N ARG A 12 13.81 11.38 -2.91
CA ARG A 12 14.88 11.78 -1.99
C ARG A 12 14.34 11.88 -0.58
N ALA A 13 14.19 10.74 0.09
CA ALA A 13 13.64 10.65 1.44
C ALA A 13 14.44 9.64 2.28
N ARG A 14 14.43 9.81 3.61
CA ARG A 14 14.96 8.83 4.56
C ARG A 14 13.94 7.74 4.90
N HIS A 15 12.66 8.07 4.76
CA HIS A 15 11.53 7.20 5.07
C HIS A 15 10.49 7.36 3.97
N ILE A 16 9.91 6.25 3.50
CA ILE A 16 8.79 6.24 2.57
C ILE A 16 7.63 5.52 3.27
N LEU A 17 6.49 6.19 3.37
CA LEU A 17 5.24 5.60 3.84
C LEU A 17 4.24 5.62 2.69
N LEU A 18 3.61 4.49 2.41
CA LEU A 18 2.61 4.35 1.36
C LEU A 18 1.40 3.61 1.91
N SER A 19 0.28 4.32 2.02
CA SER A 19 -1.03 3.74 2.33
C SER A 19 -1.64 3.21 1.05
N TYR A 20 -2.11 1.97 1.07
CA TYR A 20 -2.79 1.34 -0.06
C TYR A 20 -3.72 0.24 0.42
N ASN A 21 -4.96 0.22 -0.07
CA ASN A 21 -5.92 -0.83 0.28
C ASN A 21 -6.05 -1.90 -0.80
N ASN A 22 -6.71 -3.00 -0.44
CA ASN A 22 -6.98 -4.14 -1.32
C ASN A 22 -8.03 -3.91 -2.43
N GLU A 23 -8.62 -2.71 -2.53
CA GLU A 23 -9.43 -2.29 -3.68
C GLU A 23 -8.60 -1.57 -4.75
N GLY A 24 -7.33 -1.26 -4.46
CA GLY A 24 -6.43 -0.64 -5.41
C GLY A 24 -6.05 -1.56 -6.59
N ILE A 25 -5.71 -0.93 -7.72
CA ILE A 25 -5.34 -1.61 -8.98
C ILE A 25 -3.87 -2.06 -9.04
N ILE A 26 -3.01 -1.61 -8.12
CA ILE A 26 -1.59 -1.99 -8.10
C ILE A 26 -1.42 -3.18 -7.16
N PRO A 27 -0.88 -4.31 -7.64
CA PRO A 27 -0.63 -5.45 -6.76
C PRO A 27 0.41 -5.15 -5.68
N ASP A 28 0.25 -5.79 -4.52
CA ASP A 28 1.04 -5.54 -3.32
C ASP A 28 2.49 -5.93 -3.51
N GLU A 29 2.73 -7.01 -4.23
CA GLU A 29 4.04 -7.48 -4.61
C GLU A 29 4.79 -6.45 -5.46
N VAL A 30 4.09 -5.68 -6.30
CA VAL A 30 4.69 -4.61 -7.09
C VAL A 30 5.11 -3.44 -6.20
N ILE A 31 4.28 -3.10 -5.21
CA ILE A 31 4.57 -2.04 -4.24
C ILE A 31 5.77 -2.43 -3.38
N ARG A 32 5.72 -3.63 -2.77
CA ARG A 32 6.78 -4.17 -1.94
C ARG A 32 8.10 -4.25 -2.71
N SER A 33 8.09 -4.85 -3.90
CA SER A 33 9.31 -4.98 -4.74
C SER A 33 9.93 -3.63 -5.09
N ALA A 34 9.11 -2.60 -5.33
CA ALA A 34 9.62 -1.26 -5.62
C ALA A 34 10.27 -0.60 -4.39
N LEU A 35 9.68 -0.77 -3.21
CA LEU A 35 10.19 -0.22 -1.95
C LEU A 35 11.45 -0.96 -1.47
N GLU A 36 11.51 -2.28 -1.61
CA GLU A 36 12.66 -3.11 -1.20
C GLU A 36 13.97 -2.76 -1.92
N GLN A 37 13.87 -2.17 -3.11
CA GLN A 37 15.02 -1.60 -3.82
C GLN A 37 15.66 -0.43 -3.06
N ARG A 38 14.90 0.32 -2.25
CA ARG A 38 15.37 1.48 -1.48
C ARG A 38 15.82 1.12 -0.05
N GLY A 39 15.32 0.01 0.51
CA GLY A 39 15.67 -0.47 1.85
C GLY A 39 14.66 -1.47 2.41
N PRO A 40 14.85 -1.94 3.66
CA PRO A 40 13.92 -2.88 4.30
C PRO A 40 12.51 -2.31 4.36
N VAL A 41 11.50 -3.18 4.18
CA VAL A 41 10.08 -2.82 4.14
C VAL A 41 9.32 -3.56 5.23
N GLU A 42 8.59 -2.80 6.04
CA GLU A 42 7.60 -3.29 7.00
C GLU A 42 6.20 -3.01 6.45
N VAL A 43 5.25 -3.91 6.72
CA VAL A 43 3.86 -3.76 6.27
C VAL A 43 2.96 -3.89 7.49
N PHE A 44 2.13 -2.86 7.70
CA PHE A 44 1.11 -2.86 8.73
C PHE A 44 -0.25 -3.02 8.05
N GLU A 45 -1.14 -3.81 8.64
CA GLU A 45 -2.48 -4.02 8.09
C GLU A 45 -3.56 -3.57 9.06
N GLN A 46 -4.61 -2.95 8.53
CA GLN A 46 -5.81 -2.63 9.28
C GLN A 46 -7.05 -2.97 8.46
N ARG A 47 -7.92 -3.81 9.05
CA ARG A 47 -9.21 -4.15 8.44
C ARG A 47 -10.27 -3.16 8.89
N TYR A 48 -11.10 -2.69 7.96
CA TYR A 48 -12.25 -1.84 8.28
C TYR A 48 -13.48 -2.18 7.44
N ALA A 49 -14.64 -1.90 8.02
CA ALA A 49 -15.92 -1.99 7.32
C ALA A 49 -16.16 -0.69 6.54
N ILE A 50 -16.74 -0.82 5.34
CA ILE A 50 -17.16 0.32 4.54
C ILE A 50 -18.48 0.84 5.10
N PHE A 51 -18.49 2.04 5.66
CA PHE A 51 -19.72 2.72 6.06
C PHE A 51 -20.34 3.41 4.82
N GLY A 52 -21.65 3.21 4.56
CA GLY A 52 -22.39 4.04 3.60
C GLY A 52 -23.15 3.37 2.45
N ASN A 53 -23.29 2.04 2.40
CA ASN A 53 -24.22 1.42 1.44
C ASN A 53 -25.55 1.11 2.13
N GLY A 54 -26.55 1.95 1.90
CA GLY A 54 -27.92 1.80 2.43
C GLY A 54 -28.47 0.38 2.31
N ALA A 55 -29.44 0.08 3.18
CA ALA A 55 -30.19 -1.17 3.31
C ALA A 55 -29.92 -2.22 2.21
N GLY A 56 -29.15 -3.27 2.52
CA GLY A 56 -29.25 -4.54 1.78
C GLY A 56 -28.04 -5.05 0.99
N ARG A 57 -26.79 -4.73 1.33
CA ARG A 57 -25.63 -5.46 0.77
C ARG A 57 -24.71 -6.03 1.84
N SER A 58 -25.21 -7.03 2.56
CA SER A 58 -24.38 -7.94 3.36
C SER A 58 -23.58 -8.84 2.41
N GLY A 59 -22.23 -8.77 2.45
CA GLY A 59 -21.38 -9.74 1.75
C GLY A 59 -20.21 -9.20 0.94
N ARG A 60 -19.92 -7.89 0.95
CA ARG A 60 -18.68 -7.39 0.35
C ARG A 60 -17.47 -7.77 1.21
N ARG A 61 -16.37 -8.12 0.54
CA ARG A 61 -15.09 -8.44 1.19
C ARG A 61 -14.66 -7.24 2.07
N PRO A 62 -14.09 -7.48 3.26
CA PRO A 62 -13.58 -6.40 4.09
C PRO A 62 -12.44 -5.66 3.37
N ILE A 63 -12.38 -4.34 3.58
CA ILE A 63 -11.25 -3.55 3.11
C ILE A 63 -10.09 -3.78 4.07
N ILE A 64 -8.93 -4.04 3.48
CA ILE A 64 -7.66 -4.19 4.18
C ILE A 64 -6.81 -3.00 3.75
N GLU A 65 -6.66 -2.02 4.63
CA GLU A 65 -5.64 -0.99 4.47
C GLU A 65 -4.28 -1.60 4.77
N ARG A 66 -3.29 -1.29 3.93
CA ARG A 66 -1.89 -1.61 4.18
C ARG A 66 -1.08 -0.32 4.22
N LEU A 67 -0.28 -0.16 5.27
CA LEU A 67 0.75 0.86 5.34
C LEU A 67 2.09 0.18 5.09
N PHE A 68 2.67 0.44 3.92
CA PHE A 68 4.04 0.04 3.61
C PHE A 68 4.99 1.10 4.14
N TYR A 69 5.93 0.70 4.97
CA TYR A 69 6.99 1.55 5.51
C TYR A 69 8.34 1.06 5.03
N CYS A 70 9.10 1.94 4.36
CA CYS A 70 10.47 1.67 3.95
C CYS A 70 11.43 2.66 4.63
N ARG A 71 12.42 2.12 5.34
CA ARG A 71 13.58 2.90 5.79
C ARG A 71 14.61 2.91 4.67
N VAL A 72 14.82 4.06 4.05
CA VAL A 72 15.73 4.20 2.91
C VAL A 72 17.18 4.12 3.38
N VAL A 73 17.94 3.21 2.77
CA VAL A 73 19.37 3.00 3.04
C VAL A 73 20.22 3.01 1.77
N ARG A 74 19.60 3.22 0.59
CA ARG A 74 20.25 3.29 -0.73
C ARG A 74 19.88 4.57 -1.48
#